data_AF-A0A8G2A4E2-F1
#
_entry.id   AF-A0A8G2A4E2-F1
#
_cell.length_a   1.000
_cell.length_b   1.000
_cell.length_c   1.000
_cell.angle_alpha   90.00
_cell.angle_beta   90.00
_cell.angle_gamma   90.00
#
_symmetry.space_group_name_H-M   'P 1'
#
loop_
_entity.id
_entity.type
_entity.pdbx_description
1 polymer ?
#
loop_
_entity_poly.entity_id
_entity_poly.type
_entity_poly.pdbx_seq_one_letter_code
_entity_poly.pdbx_strand_id
1 'polypeptide(L)' 'MNIRFSPETHKLLIARANREDKPAAALVNELITAILKQEELNEQKRTTISGN' A
#
# COMPACT_ATOMS: atom_id res chain seq x y z
N MET A 1 -13.75 -3.54 -6.56
CA MET A 1 -13.40 -3.88 -5.16
C MET A 1 -13.99 -2.84 -4.24
N ASN A 2 -14.57 -3.21 -3.10
CA ASN A 2 -15.10 -2.24 -2.13
C ASN A 2 -14.24 -2.28 -0.87
N ILE A 3 -13.34 -1.32 -0.70
CA ILE A 3 -12.45 -1.22 0.46
C ILE A 3 -13.07 -0.21 1.42
N ARG A 4 -13.38 -0.66 2.64
CA ARG A 4 -13.90 0.21 3.69
C ARG A 4 -12.75 0.72 4.54
N PHE A 5 -12.45 2.01 4.40
CA PHE A 5 -11.49 2.69 5.26
C PHE A 5 -12.16 3.11 6.57
N SER A 6 -11.40 3.11 7.66
CA SER A 6 -11.82 3.82 8.86
C SER A 6 -11.93 5.33 8.54
N PRO A 7 -12.75 6.10 9.28
CA PRO A 7 -12.85 7.54 9.07
C PRO A 7 -11.49 8.26 9.18
N GLU A 8 -10.62 7.79 10.06
CA GLU A 8 -9.28 8.35 10.25
C GLU A 8 -8.37 8.07 9.06
N THR A 9 -8.31 6.81 8.61
CA THR A 9 -7.54 6.42 7.42
C THR A 9 -8.05 7.17 6.18
N HIS A 10 -9.36 7.32 6.03
CA HIS A 10 -9.94 8.07 4.92
C HIS A 10 -9.48 9.54 4.92
N LYS A 11 -9.49 10.21 6.07
CA LYS A 11 -9.01 11.60 6.20
C LYS A 11 -7.53 11.72 5.80
N LEU A 12 -6.69 10.82 6.29
CA LEU A 12 -5.25 10.80 5.95
C LEU A 12 -5.03 10.55 4.44
N LEU A 13 -5.79 9.62 3.86
CA LEU A 13 -5.73 9.31 2.43
C LEU A 13 -6.10 10.54 1.59
N ILE A 14 -7.22 11.20 1.89
CA ILE A 14 -7.67 12.39 1.15
C ILE A 14 -6.69 13.55 1.32
N ALA A 15 -6.20 13.80 2.53
CA ALA A 15 -5.22 14.87 2.78
C ALA A 15 -3.93 14.66 1.96
N ARG A 16 -3.45 13.41 1.91
CA ARG A 16 -2.26 13.06 1.12
C ARG A 16 -2.52 13.16 -0.38
N ALA A 17 -3.67 12.67 -0.85
CA ALA A 17 -4.08 12.76 -2.26
C ALA A 17 -4.12 14.21 -2.74
N ASN A 18 -4.71 15.11 -1.94
CA ASN A 18 -4.76 16.54 -2.24
C ASN A 18 -3.36 17.18 -2.26
N ARG A 19 -2.49 16.82 -1.31
CA ARG A 19 -1.11 17.33 -1.25
C ARG A 19 -0.28 16.91 -2.47
N GLU A 20 -0.53 15.72 -3.00
CA GLU A 20 0.18 15.14 -4.14
C GLU A 20 -0.52 15.40 -5.49
N ASP A 21 -1.57 16.22 -5.49
CA ASP A 21 -2.44 16.52 -6.65
C ASP A 21 -2.84 15.25 -7.44
N LYS A 22 -3.27 14.23 -6.71
CA LYS A 22 -3.53 12.89 -7.25
C LYS A 22 -4.92 12.40 -6.85
N PRO A 23 -5.63 11.67 -7.74
CA PRO A 23 -6.87 10.99 -7.34
C PRO A 23 -6.64 10.01 -6.19
N ALA A 24 -7.48 10.06 -5.15
CA ALA A 24 -7.36 9.19 -3.99
C ALA A 24 -7.34 7.69 -4.36
N ALA A 25 -8.12 7.29 -5.37
CA ALA A 25 -8.12 5.91 -5.87
C ALA A 25 -6.77 5.50 -6.49
N ALA A 26 -6.10 6.40 -7.21
CA ALA A 26 -4.78 6.15 -7.78
C ALA A 26 -3.73 6.01 -6.67
N LEU A 27 -3.78 6.89 -5.66
CA LEU A 27 -2.92 6.79 -4.49
C LEU A 27 -3.12 5.47 -3.73
N VAL A 28 -4.36 5.01 -3.56
CA VAL A 28 -4.65 3.69 -2.95
C VAL A 28 -4.00 2.56 -3.73
N ASN A 29 -4.14 2.56 -5.06
CA ASN A 29 -3.54 1.53 -5.90
C ASN A 29 -2.01 1.50 -5.78
N GLU A 30 -1.36 2.67 -5.77
CA GLU A 30 0.09 2.77 -5.60
C GLU A 30 0.53 2.22 -4.24
N LEU A 31 -0.14 2.62 -3.16
CA LEU A 31 0.19 2.18 -1.80
C LEU A 31 0.03 0.67 -1.64
N ILE A 32 -1.09 0.11 -2.11
CA ILE A 32 -1.34 -1.34 -2.07
C ILE A 32 -0.28 -2.09 -2.90
N THR A 33 0.02 -1.60 -4.11
CA THR A 33 1.03 -2.24 -4.99
C THR A 33 2.41 -2.23 -4.34
N ALA A 34 2.81 -1.13 -3.72
CA ALA A 34 4.09 -1.03 -3.04
C ALA A 34 4.20 -2.02 -1.87
N ILE A 35 3.13 -2.16 -1.07
CA ILE A 35 3.08 -3.10 0.04
C ILE A 35 3.16 -4.55 -0.47
N LEU A 36 2.38 -4.91 -1.49
CA LEU A 36 2.38 -6.27 -2.04
C LEU A 36 3.75 -6.66 -2.63
N LYS A 37 4.41 -5.75 -3.35
CA LYS A 37 5.78 -5.97 -3.84
C LYS A 37 6.78 -6.14 -2.71
N GLN A 38 6.67 -5.34 -1.65
CA GLN A 38 7.54 -5.48 -0.48
C GLN A 38 7.35 -6.82 0.21
N GLU A 39 6.11 -7.30 0.34
CA GLU A 39 5.81 -8.60 0.94
C GLU A 39 6.34 -9.77 0.10
N GLU A 40 6.21 -9.71 -1.23
CA GLU A 40 6.82 -10.69 -2.14
C GLU A 40 8.34 -10.76 -1.97
N LEU A 41 9.01 -9.60 -1.92
CA LEU A 41 10.45 -9.53 -1.67
C LEU A 41 10.83 -10.06 -0.28
N ASN A 42 10.01 -9.81 0.74
CA ASN A 42 10.23 -10.30 2.10
C ASN A 42 10.09 -11.83 2.18
N GLU A 43 9.16 -12.43 1.42
CA GLU A 43 9.00 -13.87 1.31
C GLU A 43 10.19 -14.53 0.60
N GLN A 44 10.64 -13.96 -0.52
CA GLN A 44 11.85 -14.41 -1.21
C GLN A 44 13.08 -14.37 -0.29
N LYS A 45 13.26 -13.29 0.48
CA LYS A 45 14.36 -13.22 1.46
C LYS A 45 14.27 -14.31 2.51
N ARG A 46 13.09 -14.56 3.08
CA ARG A 46 12.90 -15.62 4.09
C ARG A 46 13.22 -17.00 3.54
N THR A 47 12.82 -17.31 2.31
CA THR A 47 13.10 -18.60 1.66
C THR A 47 14.59 -18.77 1.34
N THR A 48 15.29 -17.71 0.91
CA THR A 48 16.74 -17.75 0.71
C THR A 48 17.56 -17.90 1.98
N ILE A 49 17.09 -17.36 3.12
CA ILE A 49 17.80 -17.46 4.41
C ILE A 49 17.52 -18.81 5.10
N SER A 50 16.34 -19.41 4.87
CA SER A 50 15.98 -20.72 5.44
C SER A 50 16.54 -21.91 4.66
N GLY A 51 17.11 -21.69 3.48
CA GLY A 51 17.73 -22.70 2.64
C GLY A 51 19.25 -22.64 2.69
N ASN A 52 19.85 -22.92 3.85
CA ASN A 52 21.28 -23.23 3.93
C ASN A 52 21.59 -24.18 5.09
#